data_AF-A0A2N5ZKW0-F1
#
_entry.id   AF-A0A2N5ZKW0-F1
#
_cell.length_a   1.000
_cell.length_b   1.000
_cell.length_c   1.000
_cell.angle_alpha   90.00
_cell.angle_beta   90.00
_cell.angle_gamma   90.00
#
_symmetry.space_group_name_H-M   'P 1'
#
loop_
_entity.id
_entity.type
_entity.pdbx_description
1 polymer ?
#
loop_
_entity_poly.entity_id
_entity_poly.type
_entity_poly.pdbx_seq_one_letter_code
_entity_poly.pdbx_strand_id
1 'polypeptide(L)'
;MKKLIKIILFTLLFLFIFVFVDNLRNTKKNIVDNKKELTEIQKVWKEYQKNRSLDPKPISEKEFMNILEKNDVSELEYPFRLPSWYKKKLDEIKLKDLQDKAYAIFDLITDTKENSLNIEMSDSSEDRENGNRFPYELLTEKGKRKAKCDELALLYTASCRYLGLESYFVLVDVDVNGEFVAHACSGFIDNKKRFVLVDPAYRIFDVFHRLYRPLDDLEATACFLAGSHKILCELDRRADAGKYIYDAEKIYQDNDFVINELMLQSFSEGDYERSLNYALKVINMKGISPYSKFSACFGAGIANLYLGKFEESEKYFSDLIQLLFKLKKIADFQKEDLIEKILMSHLFYAGILQVNEREEAEDMLSGFHTNYNIPEEMIEEVEGVYEEAGVDVVLGK
;
A
#
# COMPACT_ATOMS: atom_id res chain seq x y z
N MET A 1 36.96 -45.98 -15.52
CA MET A 1 36.90 -44.84 -14.55
C MET A 1 37.39 -43.52 -15.12
N LYS A 2 38.69 -43.30 -15.43
CA LYS A 2 39.20 -41.96 -15.85
C LYS A 2 38.50 -41.34 -17.08
N LYS A 3 38.11 -42.14 -18.08
CA LYS A 3 37.32 -41.68 -19.23
C LYS A 3 35.88 -41.25 -18.84
N LEU A 4 35.25 -42.00 -17.94
CA LEU A 4 33.89 -41.71 -17.45
C LEU A 4 33.85 -40.42 -16.63
N ILE A 5 34.85 -40.21 -15.76
CA ILE A 5 35.01 -38.97 -14.97
C ILE A 5 35.20 -37.76 -15.89
N LYS A 6 35.97 -37.87 -16.97
CA LYS A 6 36.14 -36.78 -17.95
C LYS A 6 34.84 -36.44 -18.68
N ILE A 7 34.02 -37.44 -19.02
CA ILE A 7 32.72 -37.23 -19.66
C ILE A 7 31.76 -36.51 -18.70
N ILE A 8 31.68 -36.96 -17.45
CA ILE A 8 30.82 -36.34 -16.43
C ILE A 8 31.23 -34.88 -16.17
N LEU A 9 32.53 -34.61 -16.00
CA LEU A 9 33.03 -33.24 -15.80
C LEU A 9 32.78 -32.34 -17.01
N PHE A 10 32.89 -32.87 -18.23
CA PHE A 10 32.60 -32.12 -19.45
C PHE A 10 31.10 -31.79 -19.57
N THR A 11 30.22 -32.75 -19.26
CA THR A 11 28.77 -32.54 -19.26
C THR A 11 28.34 -31.52 -18.20
N LEU A 12 28.90 -31.59 -17.00
CA LEU A 12 28.62 -30.63 -15.92
C LEU A 12 29.11 -29.21 -16.27
N LEU A 13 30.29 -29.08 -16.88
CA LEU A 13 30.81 -27.78 -17.34
C LEU A 13 29.93 -27.21 -18.46
N PHE A 14 29.43 -28.06 -19.37
CA PHE A 14 28.56 -27.62 -20.46
C PHE A 14 27.18 -27.17 -19.95
N LEU A 15 26.61 -27.90 -18.98
CA LEU A 15 25.38 -27.49 -18.27
C LEU A 15 25.57 -26.16 -17.52
N PHE A 16 26.69 -26.00 -16.82
CA PHE A 16 27.00 -24.75 -16.12
C PHE A 16 27.11 -23.55 -17.07
N ILE A 17 27.81 -23.71 -18.19
CA ILE A 17 27.93 -22.66 -19.22
C ILE A 17 26.56 -22.35 -19.84
N PHE A 18 25.74 -23.36 -20.09
CA PHE A 18 24.40 -23.17 -20.66
C PHE A 18 23.50 -22.39 -19.70
N VAL A 19 23.43 -22.80 -18.42
CA VAL A 19 22.68 -22.09 -17.37
C VAL A 19 23.20 -20.66 -17.17
N PHE A 20 24.51 -20.46 -17.18
CA PHE A 20 25.12 -19.13 -17.01
C PHE A 20 24.84 -18.19 -18.19
N VAL A 21 24.91 -18.69 -19.42
CA VAL A 21 24.61 -17.91 -20.64
C VAL A 21 23.12 -17.60 -20.73
N ASP A 22 22.24 -18.53 -20.33
CA ASP A 22 20.80 -18.32 -20.30
C ASP A 22 20.42 -17.29 -19.21
N ASN A 23 21.03 -17.37 -18.02
CA ASN A 23 20.89 -16.34 -17.00
C ASN A 23 21.34 -14.96 -17.49
N LEU A 24 22.51 -14.84 -18.14
CA LEU A 24 22.98 -13.56 -18.68
C LEU A 24 22.09 -13.01 -19.79
N ARG A 25 21.50 -13.87 -20.63
CA ARG A 25 20.53 -13.46 -21.66
C ARG A 25 19.23 -12.97 -21.04
N ASN A 26 18.74 -13.66 -20.00
CA ASN A 26 17.55 -13.24 -19.24
C ASN A 26 17.80 -11.92 -18.51
N THR A 27 18.97 -11.72 -17.89
CA THR A 27 19.31 -10.43 -17.26
C THR A 27 19.33 -9.28 -18.27
N LYS A 28 19.89 -9.50 -19.47
CA LYS A 28 19.99 -8.44 -20.50
C LYS A 28 18.66 -8.14 -21.17
N LYS A 29 17.80 -9.15 -21.34
CA LYS A 29 16.43 -9.00 -21.82
C LYS A 29 15.57 -8.23 -20.80
N ASN A 30 15.67 -8.58 -19.52
CA ASN A 30 15.00 -7.88 -18.42
C ASN A 30 15.39 -6.39 -18.37
N ILE A 31 16.66 -6.04 -18.60
CA ILE A 31 17.10 -4.62 -18.60
C ILE A 31 16.49 -3.81 -19.77
N VAL A 32 16.31 -4.42 -20.95
CA VAL A 32 15.76 -3.73 -22.13
C VAL A 32 14.24 -3.64 -22.07
N ASP A 33 13.57 -4.70 -21.62
CA ASP A 33 12.11 -4.72 -21.43
C ASP A 33 11.70 -3.77 -20.29
N ASN A 34 12.48 -3.69 -19.20
CA ASN A 34 12.29 -2.72 -18.11
C ASN A 34 12.30 -1.26 -18.62
N LYS A 35 13.07 -0.91 -19.65
CA LYS A 35 13.11 0.46 -20.18
C LYS A 35 11.81 0.85 -20.90
N LYS A 36 11.22 -0.08 -21.64
CA LYS A 36 9.96 0.14 -22.36
C LYS A 36 8.79 0.17 -21.37
N GLU A 37 8.81 -0.72 -20.38
CA GLU A 37 7.81 -0.77 -19.29
C GLU A 37 7.88 0.46 -18.39
N LEU A 38 9.08 0.93 -18.01
CA LEU A 38 9.28 2.22 -17.32
C LEU A 38 8.65 3.39 -18.08
N THR A 39 8.66 3.35 -19.42
CA THR A 39 8.08 4.42 -20.24
C THR A 39 6.54 4.41 -20.18
N GLU A 40 5.90 3.24 -20.14
CA GLU A 40 4.45 3.14 -19.95
C GLU A 40 4.03 3.52 -18.52
N ILE A 41 4.80 3.10 -17.51
CA ILE A 41 4.59 3.47 -16.10
C ILE A 41 4.68 4.99 -15.95
N GLN A 42 5.73 5.61 -16.50
CA GLN A 42 5.88 7.05 -16.49
C GLN A 42 4.75 7.77 -17.24
N LYS A 43 4.13 7.14 -18.24
CA LYS A 43 2.98 7.70 -18.94
C LYS A 43 1.71 7.65 -18.09
N VAL A 44 1.41 6.50 -17.48
CA VAL A 44 0.30 6.34 -16.53
C VAL A 44 0.48 7.29 -15.34
N TRP A 45 1.71 7.42 -14.82
CA TRP A 45 2.04 8.34 -13.75
C TRP A 45 1.88 9.79 -14.18
N LYS A 46 2.41 10.20 -15.34
CA LYS A 46 2.19 11.56 -15.86
C LYS A 46 0.72 11.87 -16.09
N GLU A 47 -0.10 10.89 -16.47
CA GLU A 47 -1.54 11.06 -16.64
C GLU A 47 -2.26 11.17 -15.29
N TYR A 48 -1.92 10.30 -14.33
CA TYR A 48 -2.37 10.37 -12.94
C TYR A 48 -2.04 11.73 -12.33
N GLN A 49 -0.78 12.15 -12.47
CA GLN A 49 -0.25 13.42 -12.01
C GLN A 49 -0.88 14.62 -12.72
N LYS A 50 -1.10 14.56 -14.05
CA LYS A 50 -1.73 15.66 -14.81
C LYS A 50 -3.15 15.94 -14.34
N ASN A 51 -3.85 14.92 -13.82
CA ASN A 51 -5.23 15.04 -13.37
C ASN A 51 -5.35 15.46 -11.90
N ARG A 52 -4.25 15.56 -11.14
CA ARG A 52 -4.22 16.06 -9.76
C ARG A 52 -3.32 17.30 -9.64
N SER A 53 -3.56 18.13 -8.63
CA SER A 53 -2.67 19.25 -8.34
C SER A 53 -1.30 18.69 -7.92
N LEU A 54 -0.31 18.78 -8.80
CA LEU A 54 1.07 18.32 -8.54
C LEU A 54 1.85 19.20 -7.55
N ASP A 55 1.24 20.31 -7.15
CA ASP A 55 1.81 21.25 -6.21
C ASP A 55 0.86 21.33 -5.00
N PRO A 56 0.77 20.24 -4.19
CA PRO A 56 0.13 20.38 -2.90
C PRO A 56 0.87 21.50 -2.16
N LYS A 57 0.15 22.48 -1.63
CA LYS A 57 0.74 23.54 -0.84
C LYS A 57 0.51 23.21 0.62
N PRO A 58 1.57 23.13 1.46
CA PRO A 58 1.39 23.06 2.90
C PRO A 58 0.51 24.23 3.34
N ILE A 59 -0.53 23.94 4.11
CA ILE A 59 -1.41 24.99 4.64
C ILE A 59 -0.97 25.33 6.06
N SER A 60 -1.22 26.57 6.46
CA SER A 60 -0.96 26.97 7.85
C SER A 60 -1.93 26.28 8.81
N GLU A 61 -1.51 26.11 10.06
CA GLU A 61 -2.36 25.61 11.15
C GLU A 61 -3.68 26.39 11.23
N LYS A 62 -3.63 27.72 11.09
CA LYS A 62 -4.83 28.57 11.07
C LYS A 62 -5.76 28.26 9.88
N GLU A 63 -5.21 28.09 8.69
CA GLU A 63 -6.00 27.73 7.50
C GLU A 63 -6.65 26.36 7.66
N PHE A 64 -5.91 25.39 8.19
CA PHE A 64 -6.41 24.05 8.48
C PHE A 64 -7.58 24.08 9.48
N MET A 65 -7.41 24.75 10.63
CA MET A 65 -8.48 24.84 11.63
C MET A 65 -9.74 25.52 11.08
N ASN A 66 -9.60 26.54 10.24
CA ASN A 66 -10.75 27.17 9.57
C ASN A 66 -11.49 26.21 8.62
N ILE A 67 -10.78 25.25 8.01
CA ILE A 67 -11.38 24.23 7.15
C ILE A 67 -12.10 23.19 8.00
N LEU A 68 -11.50 22.77 9.12
CA LEU A 68 -12.14 21.83 10.04
C LEU A 68 -13.45 22.38 10.64
N GLU A 69 -13.45 23.65 11.04
CA GLU A 69 -14.65 24.32 11.54
C GLU A 69 -15.78 24.34 10.50
N LYS A 70 -15.44 24.62 9.22
CA LYS A 70 -16.41 24.62 8.13
C LYS A 70 -17.00 23.24 7.82
N ASN A 71 -16.27 22.17 8.13
CA ASN A 71 -16.70 20.79 7.89
C ASN A 71 -17.27 20.12 9.15
N ASP A 72 -17.49 20.88 10.24
CA ASP A 72 -18.03 20.37 11.50
C ASP A 72 -17.21 19.20 12.07
N VAL A 73 -15.88 19.41 12.08
CA VAL A 73 -14.86 18.49 12.64
C VAL A 73 -13.81 19.28 13.46
N SER A 74 -14.23 20.37 14.11
CA SER A 74 -13.33 21.31 14.81
C SER A 74 -12.63 20.74 16.05
N GLU A 75 -13.05 19.55 16.51
CA GLU A 75 -12.39 18.85 17.62
C GLU A 75 -11.04 18.24 17.22
N LEU A 76 -10.77 18.09 15.93
CA LEU A 76 -9.51 17.55 15.45
C LEU A 76 -8.36 18.53 15.68
N GLU A 77 -7.24 18.00 16.17
CA GLU A 77 -6.00 18.77 16.28
C GLU A 77 -5.28 18.88 14.94
N TYR A 78 -4.44 19.90 14.79
CA TYR A 78 -3.58 20.04 13.63
C TYR A 78 -2.54 18.88 13.57
N PRO A 79 -2.55 18.05 12.52
CA PRO A 79 -1.80 16.80 12.48
C PRO A 79 -0.27 16.99 12.42
N PHE A 80 0.21 18.19 12.12
CA PHE A 80 1.65 18.51 12.06
C PHE A 80 2.16 19.26 13.29
N ARG A 81 1.40 19.25 14.39
CA ARG A 81 1.78 19.88 15.65
C ARG A 81 2.91 19.11 16.34
N LEU A 82 3.93 19.83 16.81
CA LEU A 82 5.05 19.29 17.58
C LEU A 82 5.08 19.84 19.02
N PRO A 83 5.49 19.05 20.03
CA PRO A 83 5.60 19.52 21.40
C PRO A 83 6.81 20.47 21.55
N SER A 84 6.71 21.39 22.50
CA SER A 84 7.69 22.48 22.68
C SER A 84 9.12 21.99 22.98
N TRP A 85 9.27 20.89 23.72
CA TRP A 85 10.59 20.31 24.00
C TRP A 85 11.27 19.77 22.74
N TYR A 86 10.48 19.19 21.81
CA TYR A 86 11.02 18.64 20.57
C TYR A 86 11.37 19.75 19.58
N LYS A 87 10.56 20.81 19.53
CA LYS A 87 10.88 22.05 18.80
C LYS A 87 12.24 22.62 19.22
N LYS A 88 12.52 22.69 20.54
CA LYS A 88 13.85 23.12 21.05
C LYS A 88 14.98 22.21 20.57
N LYS A 89 14.76 20.90 20.50
CA LYS A 89 15.73 19.93 19.97
C LYS A 89 15.98 20.16 18.47
N LEU A 90 14.93 20.45 17.70
CA LEU A 90 15.06 20.80 16.29
C LEU A 90 15.80 22.13 16.08
N ASP A 91 15.61 23.13 16.97
CA ASP A 91 16.32 24.41 16.91
C ASP A 91 17.86 24.28 17.04
N GLU A 92 18.35 23.14 17.54
CA GLU A 92 19.78 22.82 17.60
C GLU A 92 20.37 22.50 16.21
N ILE A 93 19.54 22.17 15.22
CA ILE A 93 19.94 21.86 13.84
C ILE A 93 20.20 23.18 13.07
N LYS A 94 21.42 23.70 13.22
CA LYS A 94 21.89 24.97 12.61
C LYS A 94 22.48 24.82 11.19
N LEU A 95 22.11 23.76 10.49
CA LEU A 95 22.60 23.46 9.13
C LEU A 95 21.97 24.43 8.13
N LYS A 96 22.70 24.81 7.07
CA LYS A 96 22.20 25.73 6.04
C LYS A 96 21.58 25.00 4.85
N ASP A 97 22.19 23.89 4.45
CA ASP A 97 21.70 23.04 3.38
C ASP A 97 20.44 22.29 3.83
N LEU A 98 19.42 22.26 2.97
CA LEU A 98 18.13 21.65 3.27
C LEU A 98 18.23 20.12 3.31
N GLN A 99 19.08 19.51 2.47
CA GLN A 99 19.30 18.06 2.49
C GLN A 99 20.02 17.67 3.78
N ASP A 100 21.03 18.44 4.22
CA ASP A 100 21.71 18.20 5.48
C ASP A 100 20.77 18.36 6.70
N LYS A 101 19.89 19.38 6.69
CA LYS A 101 18.83 19.53 7.72
C LYS A 101 17.89 18.32 7.75
N ALA A 102 17.39 17.93 6.59
CA ALA A 102 16.48 16.81 6.42
C ALA A 102 17.11 15.49 6.90
N TYR A 103 18.40 15.29 6.61
CA TYR A 103 19.17 14.13 7.06
C TYR A 103 19.37 14.16 8.59
N ALA A 104 19.66 15.31 9.18
CA ALA A 104 19.76 15.43 10.64
C ALA A 104 18.43 15.12 11.37
N ILE A 105 17.30 15.50 10.78
CA ILE A 105 15.96 15.10 11.28
C ILE A 105 15.78 13.59 11.16
N PHE A 106 16.16 13.01 10.02
CA PHE A 106 16.05 11.58 9.77
C PHE A 106 16.85 10.79 10.81
N ASP A 107 18.13 11.11 10.99
CA ASP A 107 18.99 10.53 12.02
C ASP A 107 18.37 10.69 13.42
N LEU A 108 17.83 11.86 13.75
CA LEU A 108 17.19 12.09 15.05
C LEU A 108 16.00 11.16 15.31
N ILE A 109 15.23 10.81 14.28
CA ILE A 109 14.06 9.94 14.36
C ILE A 109 14.46 8.46 14.32
N THR A 110 15.40 8.07 13.46
CA THR A 110 15.70 6.65 13.16
C THR A 110 16.91 6.08 13.89
N ASP A 111 17.83 6.90 14.39
CA ASP A 111 19.02 6.43 15.10
C ASP A 111 18.63 5.75 16.42
N THR A 112 19.42 4.78 16.88
CA THR A 112 19.25 4.09 18.17
C THR A 112 20.21 4.58 19.24
N LYS A 113 21.06 5.56 18.91
CA LYS A 113 21.98 6.19 19.87
C LYS A 113 21.24 6.92 21.00
N GLU A 114 21.97 7.18 22.09
CA GLU A 114 21.48 7.80 23.34
C GLU A 114 20.78 9.15 23.15
N ASN A 115 21.09 9.88 22.06
CA ASN A 115 20.49 11.16 21.73
C ASN A 115 19.31 11.08 20.74
N SER A 116 18.89 9.88 20.32
CA SER A 116 17.73 9.68 19.45
C SER A 116 16.40 9.89 20.17
N LEU A 117 15.29 9.78 19.44
CA LEU A 117 13.95 9.75 20.04
C LEU A 117 13.55 8.40 20.67
N ASN A 118 14.37 7.36 20.46
CA ASN A 118 14.10 6.00 20.89
C ASN A 118 12.70 5.51 20.47
N ILE A 119 12.40 5.67 19.16
CA ILE A 119 11.17 5.20 18.53
C ILE A 119 11.49 3.91 17.78
N GLU A 120 10.78 2.84 18.12
CA GLU A 120 10.84 1.57 17.39
C GLU A 120 9.72 1.47 16.38
N MET A 121 10.01 0.89 15.22
CA MET A 121 8.96 0.54 14.27
C MET A 121 8.17 -0.65 14.82
N SER A 122 6.84 -0.57 14.80
CA SER A 122 5.94 -1.65 15.22
C SER A 122 4.66 -1.62 14.39
N ASP A 123 4.40 -2.73 13.69
CA ASP A 123 3.17 -2.94 12.93
C ASP A 123 1.97 -3.36 13.80
N SER A 124 2.21 -3.72 15.07
CA SER A 124 1.16 -4.19 15.99
C SER A 124 0.12 -3.10 16.27
N SER A 125 -1.17 -3.40 16.14
CA SER A 125 -2.25 -2.51 16.57
C SER A 125 -2.38 -2.41 18.10
N GLU A 126 -1.83 -3.35 18.87
CA GLU A 126 -2.02 -3.46 20.31
C GLU A 126 -1.52 -2.22 21.09
N ASP A 127 -0.45 -1.58 20.61
CA ASP A 127 0.11 -0.38 21.26
C ASP A 127 -0.64 0.93 20.87
N ARG A 128 -1.79 0.82 20.19
CA ARG A 128 -2.54 1.94 19.59
C ARG A 128 -4.01 1.88 19.94
N GLU A 129 -4.28 1.80 21.24
CA GLU A 129 -5.65 1.69 21.76
C GLU A 129 -6.60 2.74 21.18
N ASN A 130 -6.12 3.95 20.86
CA ASN A 130 -6.94 5.06 20.34
C ASN A 130 -6.74 5.33 18.83
N GLY A 131 -6.17 4.38 18.08
CA GLY A 131 -5.81 4.56 16.67
C GLY A 131 -4.38 5.11 16.48
N ASN A 132 -4.07 5.63 15.30
CA ASN A 132 -2.79 6.26 15.04
C ASN A 132 -2.62 7.53 15.85
N ARG A 133 -1.38 7.81 16.27
CA ARG A 133 -1.02 8.99 17.07
C ARG A 133 -0.39 10.07 16.23
N PHE A 134 -0.90 11.29 16.35
CA PHE A 134 -0.26 12.46 15.77
C PHE A 134 1.13 12.67 16.39
N PRO A 135 2.02 13.44 15.73
CA PRO A 135 3.39 13.67 16.21
C PRO A 135 3.45 14.20 17.64
N TYR A 136 2.50 15.05 18.04
CA TYR A 136 2.39 15.53 19.41
C TYR A 136 2.16 14.38 20.40
N GLU A 137 1.15 13.55 20.15
CA GLU A 137 0.76 12.43 20.99
C GLU A 137 1.91 11.42 21.11
N LEU A 138 2.45 10.98 19.97
CA LEU A 138 3.58 10.04 19.89
C LEU A 138 4.78 10.52 20.72
N LEU A 139 5.11 11.82 20.65
CA LEU A 139 6.25 12.38 21.36
C LEU A 139 5.98 12.65 22.85
N THR A 140 4.71 12.79 23.26
CA THR A 140 4.33 13.00 24.66
C THR A 140 4.14 11.70 25.44
N GLU A 141 4.08 10.56 24.75
CA GLU A 141 4.02 9.25 25.38
C GLU A 141 5.26 8.98 26.25
N LYS A 142 5.04 8.37 27.41
CA LYS A 142 6.10 8.05 28.38
C LYS A 142 6.73 6.71 28.06
N GLY A 143 8.06 6.64 28.12
CA GLY A 143 8.80 5.39 27.99
C GLY A 143 9.27 5.12 26.56
N LYS A 144 9.36 3.83 26.22
CA LYS A 144 9.80 3.36 24.91
C LYS A 144 8.66 3.58 23.91
N ARG A 145 8.92 4.32 22.84
CA ARG A 145 7.91 4.66 21.85
C ARG A 145 7.95 3.63 20.74
N LYS A 146 6.79 3.21 20.28
CA LYS A 146 6.62 2.41 19.07
C LYS A 146 5.82 3.22 18.07
N ALA A 147 6.12 3.16 16.79
CA ALA A 147 5.43 3.91 15.75
C ALA A 147 5.22 3.08 14.48
N LYS A 148 4.18 3.42 13.69
CA LYS A 148 3.84 2.83 12.40
C LYS A 148 4.43 3.72 11.31
N CYS A 149 4.41 3.27 10.07
CA CYS A 149 4.98 4.01 8.96
C CYS A 149 4.35 5.38 8.76
N ASP A 150 3.03 5.50 8.89
CA ASP A 150 2.28 6.76 8.82
C ASP A 150 2.57 7.71 9.99
N GLU A 151 2.63 7.21 11.23
CA GLU A 151 3.02 8.01 12.40
C GLU A 151 4.44 8.59 12.25
N LEU A 152 5.39 7.78 11.76
CA LEU A 152 6.76 8.20 11.50
C LEU A 152 6.87 9.18 10.33
N ALA A 153 6.15 8.94 9.24
CA ALA A 153 6.06 9.84 8.10
C ALA A 153 5.50 11.20 8.51
N LEU A 154 4.44 11.22 9.33
CA LEU A 154 3.83 12.45 9.78
C LEU A 154 4.76 13.24 10.72
N LEU A 155 5.46 12.54 11.63
CA LEU A 155 6.48 13.13 12.49
C LEU A 155 7.63 13.74 11.69
N TYR A 156 8.15 13.02 10.70
CA TYR A 156 9.23 13.50 9.83
C TYR A 156 8.80 14.74 9.04
N THR A 157 7.61 14.70 8.44
CA THR A 157 7.03 15.81 7.69
C THR A 157 6.85 17.06 8.56
N ALA A 158 6.27 16.90 9.76
CA ALA A 158 6.08 17.98 10.71
C ALA A 158 7.42 18.61 11.15
N SER A 159 8.45 17.77 11.38
CA SER A 159 9.80 18.20 11.76
C SER A 159 10.48 19.01 10.65
N CYS A 160 10.38 18.55 9.40
CA CYS A 160 10.89 19.26 8.24
C CYS A 160 10.24 20.64 8.10
N ARG A 161 8.89 20.69 8.19
CA ARG A 161 8.13 21.95 8.10
C ARG A 161 8.51 22.93 9.21
N TYR A 162 8.72 22.45 10.43
CA TYR A 162 9.18 23.29 11.53
C TYR A 162 10.52 23.98 11.23
N LEU A 163 11.44 23.29 10.53
CA LEU A 163 12.74 23.86 10.12
C LEU A 163 12.69 24.66 8.79
N GLY A 164 11.49 24.90 8.26
CA GLY A 164 11.25 25.69 7.06
C GLY A 164 11.45 24.92 5.75
N LEU A 165 11.43 23.59 5.79
CA LEU A 165 11.45 22.77 4.57
C LEU A 165 10.03 22.62 4.03
N GLU A 166 9.91 22.71 2.71
CA GLU A 166 8.70 22.33 1.97
C GLU A 166 8.63 20.80 1.92
N SER A 167 7.77 20.21 2.77
CA SER A 167 7.72 18.76 3.00
C SER A 167 6.29 18.23 3.03
N TYR A 168 6.13 16.96 2.65
CA TYR A 168 4.88 16.30 2.33
C TYR A 168 4.81 14.91 2.94
N PHE A 169 3.62 14.55 3.40
CA PHE A 169 3.25 13.16 3.64
C PHE A 169 3.08 12.46 2.29
N VAL A 170 3.56 11.23 2.16
CA VAL A 170 3.58 10.50 0.89
C VAL A 170 2.95 9.12 1.09
N LEU A 171 1.99 8.75 0.25
CA LEU A 171 1.52 7.37 0.15
C LEU A 171 2.31 6.61 -0.90
N VAL A 172 2.63 5.37 -0.59
CA VAL A 172 3.43 4.46 -1.42
C VAL A 172 2.58 3.24 -1.72
N ASP A 173 2.33 3.00 -3.01
CA ASP A 173 1.60 1.81 -3.49
C ASP A 173 2.58 0.69 -3.89
N VAL A 174 3.77 1.06 -4.38
CA VAL A 174 4.85 0.12 -4.73
C VAL A 174 6.14 0.61 -4.13
N ASP A 175 6.70 -0.19 -3.23
CA ASP A 175 7.86 0.16 -2.42
C ASP A 175 9.18 0.16 -3.25
N VAL A 176 10.32 0.22 -2.56
CA VAL A 176 11.64 0.18 -3.22
C VAL A 176 11.99 -1.22 -3.75
N ASN A 177 11.46 -2.27 -3.11
CA ASN A 177 11.67 -3.66 -3.52
C ASN A 177 10.78 -4.06 -4.70
N GLY A 178 9.75 -3.27 -5.00
CA GLY A 178 8.79 -3.57 -6.05
C GLY A 178 7.56 -4.30 -5.54
N GLU A 179 7.37 -4.37 -4.22
CA GLU A 179 6.25 -5.00 -3.57
C GLU A 179 5.06 -4.05 -3.52
N PHE A 180 3.85 -4.61 -3.66
CA PHE A 180 2.62 -3.85 -3.54
C PHE A 180 2.22 -3.69 -2.07
N VAL A 181 2.26 -2.45 -1.59
CA VAL A 181 2.15 -2.13 -0.16
C VAL A 181 1.11 -1.03 0.08
N ALA A 182 0.55 -1.00 1.28
CA ALA A 182 -0.17 0.15 1.81
C ALA A 182 0.77 0.88 2.78
N HIS A 183 1.70 1.65 2.25
CA HIS A 183 2.79 2.25 3.03
C HIS A 183 2.76 3.78 2.99
N ALA A 184 3.33 4.39 4.02
CA ALA A 184 3.46 5.83 4.12
C ALA A 184 4.91 6.22 4.40
N CYS A 185 5.39 7.23 3.68
CA CYS A 185 6.70 7.82 3.87
C CYS A 185 6.60 9.36 3.80
N SER A 186 7.71 10.05 3.67
CA SER A 186 7.73 11.51 3.52
C SER A 186 8.55 11.94 2.32
N GLY A 187 8.36 13.19 1.90
CA GLY A 187 9.24 13.82 0.93
C GLY A 187 9.46 15.30 1.22
N PHE A 188 10.49 15.88 0.64
CA PHE A 188 10.76 17.33 0.73
C PHE A 188 11.43 17.86 -0.55
N ILE A 189 11.34 19.18 -0.75
CA ILE A 189 12.02 19.88 -1.85
C ILE A 189 13.41 20.37 -1.39
N ASP A 190 14.47 19.85 -2.01
CA ASP A 190 15.85 20.24 -1.69
C ASP A 190 16.27 21.58 -2.31
N ASN A 191 17.50 22.04 -2.02
CA ASN A 191 18.05 23.28 -2.59
C ASN A 191 18.15 23.26 -4.13
N LYS A 192 18.17 22.08 -4.75
CA LYS A 192 18.24 21.87 -6.19
C LYS A 192 16.85 21.68 -6.81
N LYS A 193 15.77 21.90 -6.05
CA LYS A 193 14.38 21.71 -6.48
C LYS A 193 14.06 20.26 -6.87
N ARG A 194 14.78 19.30 -6.31
CA ARG A 194 14.44 17.87 -6.40
C ARG A 194 13.49 17.53 -5.28
N PHE A 195 12.51 16.68 -5.58
CA PHE A 195 11.70 16.02 -4.58
C PHE A 195 12.46 14.79 -4.06
N VAL A 196 12.92 14.85 -2.82
CA VAL A 196 13.67 13.80 -2.14
C VAL A 196 12.72 13.03 -1.25
N LEU A 197 12.63 11.72 -1.44
CA LEU A 197 11.84 10.84 -0.58
C LEU A 197 12.65 10.37 0.63
N VAL A 198 12.00 10.26 1.77
CA VAL A 198 12.58 9.78 3.02
C VAL A 198 11.61 8.81 3.66
N ASP A 199 12.11 7.63 3.99
CA ASP A 199 11.34 6.57 4.63
C ASP A 199 11.93 6.23 6.00
N PRO A 200 11.43 6.85 7.08
CA PRO A 200 11.90 6.57 8.43
C PRO A 200 11.54 5.15 8.91
N ALA A 201 10.49 4.53 8.36
CA ALA A 201 10.08 3.19 8.74
C ALA A 201 11.05 2.13 8.18
N TYR A 202 11.49 2.31 6.93
CA TYR A 202 12.53 1.46 6.33
C TYR A 202 13.94 1.90 6.70
N ARG A 203 14.08 3.06 7.34
CA ARG A 203 15.36 3.70 7.67
C ARG A 203 16.21 3.93 6.41
N ILE A 204 15.58 4.48 5.37
CA ILE A 204 16.24 4.85 4.11
C ILE A 204 16.01 6.33 3.81
N PHE A 205 17.11 7.07 3.67
CA PHE A 205 17.10 8.47 3.22
C PHE A 205 17.37 8.55 1.71
N ASP A 206 16.68 9.44 0.99
CA ASP A 206 16.73 9.52 -0.49
C ASP A 206 16.32 8.18 -1.13
N VAL A 207 15.20 7.61 -0.67
CA VAL A 207 14.67 6.31 -1.12
C VAL A 207 14.03 6.43 -2.51
N PHE A 208 14.07 5.36 -3.31
CA PHE A 208 13.52 5.31 -4.66
C PHE A 208 12.32 4.36 -4.75
N HIS A 209 11.22 4.67 -4.05
CA HIS A 209 9.97 3.92 -4.23
C HIS A 209 9.50 3.97 -5.68
N ARG A 210 8.92 2.87 -6.19
CA ARG A 210 8.56 2.75 -7.60
C ARG A 210 7.24 3.44 -7.93
N LEU A 211 6.28 3.44 -6.99
CA LEU A 211 4.99 4.11 -7.16
C LEU A 211 4.54 4.77 -5.86
N TYR A 212 4.47 6.10 -5.89
CA TYR A 212 4.12 6.92 -4.74
C TYR A 212 3.45 8.24 -5.17
N ARG A 213 2.79 8.88 -4.20
CA ARG A 213 2.16 10.21 -4.37
C ARG A 213 2.32 11.08 -3.11
N PRO A 214 2.81 12.33 -3.24
CA PRO A 214 2.69 13.30 -2.16
C PRO A 214 1.23 13.72 -1.98
N LEU A 215 0.83 13.95 -0.74
CA LEU A 215 -0.51 14.38 -0.35
C LEU A 215 -0.51 15.86 0.04
N ASP A 216 -1.63 16.54 -0.22
CA ASP A 216 -1.93 17.78 0.50
C ASP A 216 -2.31 17.50 1.96
N ASP A 217 -2.37 18.53 2.78
CA ASP A 217 -2.55 18.36 4.23
C ASP A 217 -3.93 17.82 4.61
N LEU A 218 -4.98 18.18 3.85
CA LEU A 218 -6.33 17.65 4.11
C LEU A 218 -6.40 16.19 3.72
N GLU A 219 -5.81 15.84 2.57
CA GLU A 219 -5.72 14.47 2.11
C GLU A 219 -4.91 13.60 3.08
N ALA A 220 -3.74 14.09 3.52
CA ALA A 220 -2.92 13.41 4.51
C ALA A 220 -3.65 13.20 5.84
N THR A 221 -4.38 14.22 6.30
CA THR A 221 -5.22 14.12 7.51
C THR A 221 -6.29 13.05 7.34
N ALA A 222 -7.03 13.06 6.23
CA ALA A 222 -8.11 12.12 5.99
C ALA A 222 -7.59 10.68 5.89
N CYS A 223 -6.47 10.45 5.20
CA CYS A 223 -5.80 9.15 5.16
C CYS A 223 -5.32 8.69 6.54
N PHE A 224 -4.78 9.61 7.36
CA PHE A 224 -4.34 9.29 8.71
C PHE A 224 -5.49 8.86 9.62
N LEU A 225 -6.62 9.59 9.59
CA LEU A 225 -7.83 9.26 10.33
C LEU A 225 -8.44 7.92 9.87
N ALA A 226 -8.47 7.67 8.56
CA ALA A 226 -8.90 6.39 8.02
C ALA A 226 -7.99 5.23 8.49
N GLY A 227 -6.67 5.46 8.61
CA GLY A 227 -5.75 4.51 9.25
C GLY A 227 -6.07 4.25 10.74
N SER A 228 -6.44 5.29 11.49
CA SER A 228 -6.91 5.14 12.88
C SER A 228 -8.17 4.30 12.99
N HIS A 229 -9.14 4.51 12.08
CA HIS A 229 -10.34 3.68 11.98
C HIS A 229 -9.99 2.21 11.78
N LYS A 230 -9.12 1.89 10.81
CA LYS A 230 -8.68 0.52 10.54
C LYS A 230 -8.08 -0.15 11.78
N ILE A 231 -7.19 0.55 12.50
CA ILE A 231 -6.57 0.03 13.73
C ILE A 231 -7.62 -0.26 14.80
N LEU A 232 -8.58 0.63 15.00
CA LEU A 232 -9.64 0.41 15.98
C LEU A 232 -10.54 -0.77 15.60
N CYS A 233 -10.78 -0.99 14.30
CA CYS A 233 -11.46 -2.21 13.83
C CYS A 233 -10.64 -3.48 14.10
N GLU A 234 -9.32 -3.46 13.91
CA GLU A 234 -8.42 -4.59 14.25
C GLU A 234 -8.44 -4.91 15.75
N LEU A 235 -8.69 -3.91 16.60
CA LEU A 235 -8.84 -4.05 18.06
C LEU A 235 -10.28 -4.38 18.52
N ASP A 236 -11.19 -4.67 17.58
CA ASP A 236 -12.63 -4.88 17.84
C ASP A 236 -13.33 -3.69 18.54
N ARG A 237 -12.80 -2.46 18.36
CA ARG A 237 -13.34 -1.20 18.88
C ARG A 237 -14.16 -0.44 17.84
N ARG A 238 -15.03 -1.15 17.11
CA ARG A 238 -15.76 -0.59 15.95
C ARG A 238 -16.63 0.63 16.29
N ALA A 239 -17.21 0.68 17.49
CA ALA A 239 -18.00 1.82 17.96
C ALA A 239 -17.18 3.12 18.02
N ASP A 240 -15.91 3.03 18.41
CA ASP A 240 -14.99 4.16 18.46
C ASP A 240 -14.41 4.48 17.07
N ALA A 241 -14.20 3.45 16.26
CA ALA A 241 -13.64 3.57 14.92
C ALA A 241 -14.50 4.46 14.00
N GLY A 242 -15.83 4.35 14.12
CA GLY A 242 -16.78 5.05 13.25
C GLY A 242 -16.54 6.57 13.18
N LYS A 243 -16.22 7.22 14.30
CA LYS A 243 -15.96 8.67 14.33
C LYS A 243 -14.85 9.06 13.35
N TYR A 244 -13.74 8.33 13.36
CA TYR A 244 -12.57 8.65 12.56
C TYR A 244 -12.84 8.58 11.06
N ILE A 245 -13.56 7.56 10.59
CA ILE A 245 -13.84 7.42 9.16
C ILE A 245 -14.86 8.44 8.68
N TYR A 246 -15.85 8.80 9.50
CA TYR A 246 -16.80 9.87 9.16
C TYR A 246 -16.13 11.25 9.14
N ASP A 247 -15.23 11.53 10.08
CA ASP A 247 -14.45 12.77 10.08
C ASP A 247 -13.52 12.83 8.85
N ALA A 248 -12.90 11.71 8.47
CA ALA A 248 -12.11 11.60 7.24
C ALA A 248 -12.93 11.88 5.97
N GLU A 249 -14.13 11.31 5.86
CA GLU A 249 -15.06 11.54 4.75
C GLU A 249 -15.46 13.02 4.65
N LYS A 250 -15.78 13.66 5.79
CA LYS A 250 -16.12 15.09 5.83
C LYS A 250 -14.98 15.98 5.36
N ILE A 251 -13.73 15.65 5.71
CA ILE A 251 -12.54 16.41 5.30
C ILE A 251 -12.26 16.23 3.81
N TYR A 252 -12.40 15.00 3.28
CA TYR A 252 -11.99 14.67 1.93
C TYR A 252 -12.90 13.61 1.28
N GLN A 253 -14.09 14.05 0.85
CA GLN A 253 -15.17 13.18 0.35
C GLN A 253 -14.81 12.33 -0.89
N ASP A 254 -13.85 12.79 -1.69
CA ASP A 254 -13.42 12.14 -2.92
C ASP A 254 -11.97 11.62 -2.84
N ASN A 255 -11.56 11.20 -1.63
CA ASN A 255 -10.33 10.45 -1.44
C ASN A 255 -10.59 8.94 -1.60
N ASP A 256 -9.83 8.30 -2.48
CA ASP A 256 -9.99 6.89 -2.84
C ASP A 256 -9.69 5.94 -1.67
N PHE A 257 -8.70 6.28 -0.84
CA PHE A 257 -8.37 5.51 0.37
C PHE A 257 -9.49 5.58 1.41
N VAL A 258 -10.00 6.79 1.71
CA VAL A 258 -11.12 6.99 2.64
C VAL A 258 -12.37 6.26 2.18
N ILE A 259 -12.71 6.35 0.88
CA ILE A 259 -13.87 5.65 0.33
C ILE A 259 -13.70 4.13 0.42
N ASN A 260 -12.49 3.59 0.25
CA ASN A 260 -12.24 2.16 0.44
C ASN A 260 -12.41 1.72 1.89
N GLU A 261 -11.95 2.51 2.87
CA GLU A 261 -12.18 2.18 4.28
C GLU A 261 -13.69 2.26 4.63
N LEU A 262 -14.44 3.20 4.05
CA LEU A 262 -15.92 3.22 4.15
C LEU A 262 -16.58 2.00 3.51
N MET A 263 -16.08 1.53 2.37
CA MET A 263 -16.52 0.29 1.71
C MET A 263 -16.30 -0.92 2.63
N LEU A 264 -15.11 -1.06 3.23
CA LEU A 264 -14.77 -2.14 4.14
C LEU A 264 -15.60 -2.09 5.43
N GLN A 265 -15.79 -0.88 5.99
CA GLN A 265 -16.65 -0.67 7.16
C GLN A 265 -18.08 -1.13 6.87
N SER A 266 -18.68 -0.65 5.77
CA SER A 266 -20.06 -1.01 5.37
C SER A 266 -20.19 -2.52 5.17
N PHE A 267 -19.19 -3.15 4.55
CA PHE A 267 -19.15 -4.60 4.38
C PHE A 267 -19.17 -5.32 5.74
N SER A 268 -18.34 -4.86 6.68
CA SER A 268 -18.22 -5.45 8.01
C SER A 268 -19.48 -5.28 8.88
N GLU A 269 -20.32 -4.29 8.56
CA GLU A 269 -21.63 -4.02 9.17
C GLU A 269 -22.76 -4.85 8.53
N GLY A 270 -22.47 -5.59 7.46
CA GLY A 270 -23.46 -6.35 6.70
C GLY A 270 -24.26 -5.52 5.70
N ASP A 271 -23.91 -4.24 5.50
CA ASP A 271 -24.53 -3.36 4.51
C ASP A 271 -23.79 -3.50 3.16
N TYR A 272 -24.05 -4.62 2.50
CA TYR A 272 -23.38 -4.98 1.23
C TYR A 272 -23.78 -4.06 0.08
N GLU A 273 -24.99 -3.48 0.08
CA GLU A 273 -25.40 -2.50 -0.93
C GLU A 273 -24.61 -1.21 -0.80
N ARG A 274 -24.46 -0.69 0.42
CA ARG A 274 -23.64 0.49 0.68
C ARG A 274 -22.17 0.24 0.39
N SER A 275 -21.65 -0.91 0.79
CA SER A 275 -20.29 -1.33 0.45
C SER A 275 -20.06 -1.32 -1.06
N LEU A 276 -20.97 -1.95 -1.83
CA LEU A 276 -20.92 -1.97 -3.29
C LEU A 276 -20.96 -0.55 -3.86
N ASN A 277 -21.82 0.33 -3.36
CA ASN A 277 -21.90 1.71 -3.84
C ASN A 277 -20.57 2.48 -3.66
N TYR A 278 -19.89 2.32 -2.53
CA TYR A 278 -18.56 2.90 -2.32
C TYR A 278 -17.51 2.27 -3.24
N ALA A 279 -17.53 0.95 -3.42
CA ALA A 279 -16.63 0.26 -4.35
C ALA A 279 -16.78 0.79 -5.78
N LEU A 280 -18.01 0.94 -6.26
CA LEU A 280 -18.32 1.53 -7.57
C LEU A 280 -17.90 2.99 -7.67
N LYS A 281 -18.03 3.76 -6.57
CA LYS A 281 -17.52 5.14 -6.52
C LYS A 281 -16.02 5.16 -6.80
N VAL A 282 -15.22 4.33 -6.11
CA VAL A 282 -13.76 4.24 -6.32
C VAL A 282 -13.42 3.77 -7.74
N ILE A 283 -14.04 2.69 -8.24
CA ILE A 283 -13.75 2.15 -9.58
C ILE A 283 -13.94 3.20 -10.68
N ASN A 284 -14.91 4.10 -10.51
CA ASN A 284 -15.25 5.14 -11.49
C ASN A 284 -14.48 6.46 -11.30
N MET A 285 -13.70 6.60 -10.22
CA MET A 285 -12.89 7.79 -10.00
C MET A 285 -11.72 7.87 -10.99
N LYS A 286 -11.38 9.10 -11.39
CA LYS A 286 -10.21 9.37 -12.24
C LYS A 286 -8.97 9.54 -11.37
N GLY A 287 -7.85 8.97 -11.81
CA GLY A 287 -6.59 9.09 -11.06
C GLY A 287 -6.68 8.47 -9.68
N ILE A 288 -7.26 7.27 -9.58
CA ILE A 288 -7.19 6.42 -8.38
C ILE A 288 -5.88 5.66 -8.32
N SER A 289 -5.40 5.38 -7.11
CA SER A 289 -4.23 4.52 -6.99
C SER A 289 -4.57 3.09 -7.43
N PRO A 290 -3.60 2.33 -7.97
CA PRO A 290 -3.84 0.93 -8.29
C PRO A 290 -4.23 0.11 -7.06
N TYR A 291 -3.70 0.44 -5.88
CA TYR A 291 -4.12 -0.17 -4.60
C TYR A 291 -5.59 0.07 -4.34
N SER A 292 -6.03 1.31 -4.46
CA SER A 292 -7.42 1.64 -4.22
C SER A 292 -8.35 0.98 -5.22
N LYS A 293 -7.95 0.90 -6.50
CA LYS A 293 -8.71 0.19 -7.53
C LYS A 293 -8.78 -1.32 -7.27
N PHE A 294 -7.67 -1.92 -6.87
CA PHE A 294 -7.60 -3.33 -6.52
C PHE A 294 -8.57 -3.65 -5.37
N SER A 295 -8.47 -2.89 -4.27
CA SER A 295 -9.34 -3.04 -3.11
C SER A 295 -10.82 -2.89 -3.49
N ALA A 296 -11.15 -1.88 -4.31
CA ALA A 296 -12.52 -1.63 -4.74
C ALA A 296 -13.08 -2.72 -5.67
N CYS A 297 -12.31 -3.21 -6.64
CA CYS A 297 -12.72 -4.34 -7.49
C CYS A 297 -12.97 -5.60 -6.64
N PHE A 298 -12.08 -5.90 -5.70
CA PHE A 298 -12.26 -6.99 -4.76
C PHE A 298 -13.54 -6.79 -3.93
N GLY A 299 -13.68 -5.66 -3.23
CA GLY A 299 -14.85 -5.35 -2.42
C GLY A 299 -16.17 -5.38 -3.20
N ALA A 300 -16.20 -4.88 -4.44
CA ALA A 300 -17.37 -4.99 -5.32
C ALA A 300 -17.71 -6.45 -5.67
N GLY A 301 -16.70 -7.26 -5.99
CA GLY A 301 -16.87 -8.69 -6.26
C GLY A 301 -17.51 -9.41 -5.07
N ILE A 302 -16.96 -9.21 -3.87
CA ILE A 302 -17.44 -9.82 -2.64
C ILE A 302 -18.85 -9.32 -2.29
N ALA A 303 -19.10 -8.01 -2.34
CA ALA A 303 -20.41 -7.45 -2.02
C ALA A 303 -21.51 -7.99 -2.96
N ASN A 304 -21.23 -8.14 -4.26
CA ASN A 304 -22.18 -8.74 -5.19
C ASN A 304 -22.47 -10.22 -4.89
N LEU A 305 -21.48 -11.00 -4.42
CA LEU A 305 -21.72 -12.38 -3.97
C LEU A 305 -22.74 -12.43 -2.84
N TYR A 306 -22.56 -11.61 -1.81
CA TYR A 306 -23.48 -11.56 -0.67
C TYR A 306 -24.88 -11.05 -1.05
N LEU A 307 -25.00 -10.29 -2.14
CA LEU A 307 -26.26 -9.83 -2.70
C LEU A 307 -26.90 -10.84 -3.69
N GLY A 308 -26.27 -12.00 -3.93
CA GLY A 308 -26.75 -13.00 -4.90
C GLY A 308 -26.59 -12.58 -6.37
N LYS A 309 -25.70 -11.63 -6.65
CA LYS A 309 -25.42 -11.07 -7.99
C LYS A 309 -24.15 -11.69 -8.59
N PHE A 310 -24.22 -12.98 -8.92
CA PHE A 310 -23.04 -13.77 -9.27
C PHE A 310 -22.35 -13.33 -10.57
N GLU A 311 -23.12 -12.98 -11.61
CA GLU A 311 -22.59 -12.48 -12.89
C GLU A 311 -21.83 -11.16 -12.70
N GLU A 312 -22.38 -10.22 -11.92
CA GLU A 312 -21.71 -8.97 -11.60
C GLU A 312 -20.45 -9.20 -10.78
N SER A 313 -20.48 -10.16 -9.86
CA SER A 313 -19.32 -10.54 -9.06
C SER A 313 -18.18 -11.07 -9.93
N GLU A 314 -18.48 -12.03 -10.83
CA GLU A 314 -17.51 -12.60 -11.77
C GLU A 314 -16.80 -11.51 -12.57
N LYS A 315 -17.58 -10.54 -13.07
CA LYS A 315 -17.05 -9.39 -13.81
C LYS A 315 -16.01 -8.61 -13.01
N TYR A 316 -16.27 -8.31 -11.73
CA TYR A 316 -15.32 -7.54 -10.91
C TYR A 316 -14.05 -8.33 -10.56
N PHE A 317 -14.16 -9.65 -10.36
CA PHE A 317 -12.98 -10.51 -10.21
C PHE A 317 -12.18 -10.62 -11.51
N SER A 318 -12.83 -10.69 -12.67
CA SER A 318 -12.15 -10.60 -13.97
C SER A 318 -11.40 -9.28 -14.13
N ASP A 319 -12.03 -8.15 -13.79
CA ASP A 319 -11.39 -6.84 -13.81
C ASP A 319 -10.20 -6.76 -12.84
N LEU A 320 -10.30 -7.40 -11.67
CA LEU A 320 -9.22 -7.51 -10.67
C LEU A 320 -8.01 -8.26 -11.25
N ILE A 321 -8.24 -9.40 -11.90
CA ILE A 321 -7.18 -10.21 -12.54
C ILE A 321 -6.49 -9.41 -13.65
N GLN A 322 -7.26 -8.71 -14.48
CA GLN A 322 -6.70 -7.83 -15.50
C GLN A 322 -5.86 -6.69 -14.90
N LEU A 323 -6.29 -6.12 -13.78
CA LEU A 323 -5.52 -5.11 -13.04
C LEU A 323 -4.22 -5.70 -12.51
N LEU A 324 -4.25 -6.90 -11.94
CA LEU A 324 -3.05 -7.61 -11.46
C LEU A 324 -2.05 -7.89 -12.59
N PHE A 325 -2.51 -8.32 -13.77
CA PHE A 325 -1.64 -8.47 -14.94
C PHE A 325 -1.00 -7.15 -15.39
N LYS A 326 -1.72 -6.02 -15.26
CA LYS A 326 -1.16 -4.70 -15.53
C LYS A 326 -0.12 -4.32 -14.46
N LEU A 327 -0.39 -4.61 -13.19
CA LEU A 327 0.51 -4.30 -12.08
C LEU A 327 1.77 -5.17 -12.06
N LYS A 328 1.70 -6.41 -12.55
CA LYS A 328 2.87 -7.28 -12.76
C LYS A 328 3.98 -6.64 -13.59
N LYS A 329 3.65 -5.69 -14.47
CA LYS A 329 4.64 -4.95 -15.26
C LYS A 329 5.36 -3.84 -14.48
N ILE A 330 4.88 -3.52 -13.28
CA ILE A 330 5.28 -2.33 -12.50
C ILE A 330 5.88 -2.75 -11.15
N ALA A 331 5.27 -3.76 -10.54
CA ALA A 331 5.75 -4.40 -9.33
C ALA A 331 6.59 -5.63 -9.71
N ASP A 332 7.75 -5.79 -9.05
CA ASP A 332 8.48 -7.07 -9.08
C ASP A 332 7.75 -8.03 -8.15
N PHE A 333 6.51 -8.37 -8.51
CA PHE A 333 5.85 -9.48 -7.84
C PHE A 333 6.76 -10.69 -8.01
N GLN A 334 7.26 -11.23 -6.90
CA GLN A 334 7.66 -12.62 -6.85
C GLN A 334 6.50 -13.41 -7.45
N LYS A 335 6.82 -14.37 -8.33
CA LYS A 335 5.81 -15.10 -9.11
C LYS A 335 4.77 -15.69 -8.14
N GLU A 336 5.22 -16.14 -6.97
CA GLU A 336 4.44 -16.68 -5.86
C GLU A 336 3.43 -15.69 -5.25
N ASP A 337 3.81 -14.44 -4.93
CA ASP A 337 2.92 -13.46 -4.28
C ASP A 337 1.71 -13.04 -5.14
N LEU A 338 1.93 -12.93 -6.46
CA LEU A 338 0.85 -12.60 -7.40
C LEU A 338 -0.12 -13.79 -7.54
N ILE A 339 0.43 -14.99 -7.56
CA ILE A 339 -0.34 -16.24 -7.62
C ILE A 339 -1.17 -16.38 -6.37
N GLU A 340 -0.59 -16.21 -5.17
CA GLU A 340 -1.33 -16.30 -3.91
C GLU A 340 -2.51 -15.32 -3.88
N LYS A 341 -2.31 -14.06 -4.31
CA LYS A 341 -3.39 -13.06 -4.36
C LYS A 341 -4.47 -13.38 -5.40
N ILE A 342 -4.08 -13.89 -6.56
CA ILE A 342 -5.01 -14.37 -7.59
C ILE A 342 -5.78 -15.59 -7.08
N LEU A 343 -5.08 -16.55 -6.47
CA LEU A 343 -5.63 -17.75 -5.86
C LEU A 343 -6.63 -17.35 -4.79
N MET A 344 -6.23 -16.59 -3.77
CA MET A 344 -7.12 -16.20 -2.67
C MET A 344 -8.40 -15.52 -3.16
N SER A 345 -8.32 -14.73 -4.24
CA SER A 345 -9.50 -14.13 -4.86
C SER A 345 -10.43 -15.18 -5.51
N HIS A 346 -9.88 -16.20 -6.15
CA HIS A 346 -10.64 -17.32 -6.74
C HIS A 346 -11.08 -18.36 -5.71
N LEU A 347 -10.24 -18.71 -4.73
CA LEU A 347 -10.54 -19.61 -3.62
C LEU A 347 -11.74 -19.06 -2.83
N PHE A 348 -11.77 -17.75 -2.60
CA PHE A 348 -12.90 -17.08 -1.96
C PHE A 348 -14.17 -17.14 -2.81
N TYR A 349 -14.05 -16.93 -4.13
CA TYR A 349 -15.17 -17.02 -5.07
C TYR A 349 -15.73 -18.47 -5.17
N ALA A 350 -14.86 -19.46 -5.35
CA ALA A 350 -15.20 -20.87 -5.46
C ALA A 350 -15.74 -21.46 -4.14
N GLY A 351 -15.17 -21.06 -3.00
CA GLY A 351 -15.66 -21.49 -1.68
C GLY A 351 -17.07 -20.96 -1.36
N ILE A 352 -17.44 -19.78 -1.87
CA ILE A 352 -18.80 -19.24 -1.74
C ILE A 352 -19.78 -19.96 -2.69
N LEU A 353 -19.36 -20.28 -3.91
CA LEU A 353 -20.19 -21.04 -4.86
C LEU A 353 -20.47 -22.48 -4.39
N GLN A 354 -19.53 -23.11 -3.67
CA GLN A 354 -19.73 -24.43 -3.06
C GLN A 354 -20.87 -24.49 -2.02
N VAL A 355 -21.33 -23.36 -1.48
CA VAL A 355 -22.48 -23.34 -0.58
C VAL A 355 -23.80 -23.52 -1.35
N ASN A 356 -23.82 -23.31 -2.67
CA ASN A 356 -25.04 -23.41 -3.46
C ASN A 356 -25.02 -24.53 -4.53
N GLU A 357 -24.01 -24.68 -5.41
CA GLU A 357 -24.01 -25.76 -6.43
C GLU A 357 -22.58 -26.18 -6.84
N ARG A 358 -22.19 -27.44 -6.59
CA ARG A 358 -20.82 -27.97 -6.80
C ARG A 358 -20.43 -28.10 -8.29
N GLU A 359 -21.38 -28.43 -9.15
CA GLU A 359 -21.16 -28.73 -10.58
C GLU A 359 -20.79 -27.45 -11.36
N GLU A 360 -21.40 -26.31 -11.04
CA GLU A 360 -21.10 -25.02 -11.69
C GLU A 360 -19.70 -24.48 -11.32
N ALA A 361 -19.23 -24.75 -10.10
CA ALA A 361 -17.90 -24.36 -9.66
C ALA A 361 -16.79 -25.12 -10.43
N GLU A 362 -16.98 -26.42 -10.68
CA GLU A 362 -16.05 -27.26 -11.44
C GLU A 362 -15.97 -26.82 -12.92
N ASP A 363 -17.11 -26.49 -13.55
CA ASP A 363 -17.16 -25.99 -14.92
C ASP A 363 -16.48 -24.62 -15.09
N MET A 364 -16.70 -23.69 -14.14
CA MET A 364 -16.05 -22.37 -14.17
C MET A 364 -14.53 -22.46 -14.04
N LEU A 365 -14.02 -23.32 -13.16
CA LEU A 365 -12.59 -23.53 -12.98
C LEU A 365 -11.96 -24.12 -14.25
N SER A 366 -12.63 -25.07 -14.91
CA SER A 366 -12.18 -25.64 -16.20
C SER A 366 -12.11 -24.60 -17.34
N GLY A 367 -13.08 -23.68 -17.40
CA GLY A 367 -13.11 -22.59 -18.37
C GLY A 367 -12.02 -21.54 -18.14
N PHE A 368 -11.58 -21.37 -16.88
CA PHE A 368 -10.50 -20.44 -16.54
C PHE A 368 -9.12 -21.00 -16.95
N HIS A 369 -8.87 -22.30 -16.72
CA HIS A 369 -7.65 -22.98 -17.15
C HIS A 369 -7.41 -22.84 -18.66
N THR A 370 -8.46 -22.99 -19.47
CA THR A 370 -8.39 -22.89 -20.93
C THR A 370 -8.22 -21.47 -21.44
N ASN A 371 -8.80 -20.46 -20.78
CA ASN A 371 -8.77 -19.08 -21.26
C ASN A 371 -7.51 -18.30 -20.87
N TYR A 372 -6.82 -18.67 -19.78
CA TYR A 372 -5.73 -17.87 -19.22
C TYR A 372 -4.34 -18.53 -19.27
N ASN A 373 -4.20 -19.73 -19.84
CA ASN A 373 -2.91 -20.45 -19.96
C ASN A 373 -2.16 -20.52 -18.63
N ILE A 374 -2.83 -20.97 -17.58
CA ILE A 374 -2.24 -21.13 -16.26
C ILE A 374 -1.29 -22.35 -16.31
N PRO A 375 -0.02 -22.22 -15.90
CA PRO A 375 0.90 -23.35 -15.84
C PRO A 375 0.37 -24.48 -14.95
N GLU A 376 0.52 -25.73 -15.39
CA GLU A 376 0.05 -26.95 -14.70
C GLU A 376 0.61 -27.07 -13.28
N GLU A 377 1.87 -26.67 -13.08
CA GLU A 377 2.53 -26.55 -11.77
C GLU A 377 1.79 -25.66 -10.76
N MET A 378 1.08 -24.62 -11.23
CA MET A 378 0.28 -23.75 -10.34
C MET A 378 -1.04 -24.42 -9.95
N ILE A 379 -1.60 -25.25 -10.84
CA ILE A 379 -2.85 -25.97 -10.58
C ILE A 379 -2.62 -26.98 -9.47
N GLU A 380 -1.52 -27.75 -9.55
CA GLU A 380 -1.14 -28.73 -8.53
C GLU A 380 -0.91 -28.07 -7.15
N GLU A 381 -0.33 -26.86 -7.12
CA GLU A 381 -0.12 -26.11 -5.87
C GLU A 381 -1.44 -25.63 -5.26
N VAL A 382 -2.41 -25.22 -6.09
CA VAL A 382 -3.77 -24.87 -5.66
C VAL A 382 -4.50 -26.09 -5.08
N GLU A 383 -4.44 -27.23 -5.77
CA GLU A 383 -5.07 -28.47 -5.32
C GLU A 383 -4.52 -28.93 -3.97
N GLY A 384 -3.20 -28.80 -3.77
CA GLY A 384 -2.56 -29.08 -2.49
C GLY A 384 -3.09 -28.23 -1.33
N VAL A 385 -3.31 -26.92 -1.55
CA VAL A 385 -3.91 -26.02 -0.54
C VAL A 385 -5.35 -26.41 -0.21
N TYR A 386 -6.13 -26.86 -1.20
CA TYR A 386 -7.50 -27.35 -0.99
C TYR A 386 -7.54 -28.67 -0.21
N GLU A 387 -6.66 -29.63 -0.55
CA GLU A 387 -6.53 -30.90 0.18
C GLU A 387 -6.15 -30.66 1.65
N GLU A 388 -5.20 -29.76 1.92
CA GLU A 388 -4.79 -29.40 3.29
C GLU A 388 -5.92 -28.73 4.09
N ALA A 389 -6.79 -27.96 3.43
CA ALA A 389 -7.96 -27.33 4.03
C ALA A 389 -9.15 -28.30 4.22
N GLY A 390 -9.02 -29.56 3.80
CA GLY A 390 -10.10 -30.54 3.87
C GLY A 390 -11.23 -30.29 2.86
N VAL A 391 -10.94 -29.54 1.80
CA VAL A 391 -11.86 -29.26 0.70
C VAL A 391 -11.49 -30.20 -0.45
N ASP A 392 -12.36 -31.17 -0.74
CA ASP A 392 -12.22 -32.02 -1.93
C ASP A 392 -12.49 -31.18 -3.19
N VAL A 393 -11.44 -30.55 -3.73
CA VAL A 393 -11.48 -29.89 -5.04
C VAL A 393 -10.81 -30.79 -6.04
N VAL A 394 -11.59 -31.30 -6.99
CA VAL A 394 -11.05 -31.94 -8.19
C VAL A 394 -11.15 -30.87 -9.29
N LEU A 395 -10.05 -30.18 -9.58
CA LEU A 395 -10.02 -29.29 -10.75
C LEU A 395 -9.99 -30.21 -11.98
N GLY A 396 -11.10 -30.27 -12.71
CA GLY A 396 -11.22 -31.12 -13.89
C GLY A 396 -10.12 -30.83 -14.92
N LYS A 397 -9.48 -31.90 -15.42
CA LYS A 397 -8.41 -31.87 -16.43
C LYS A 397 -8.81 -31.24 -17.76
#